data_AF-A0A2N1UR87-F1
#
_entry.id   AF-A0A2N1UR87-F1
#
_cell.length_a   1.000
_cell.length_b   1.000
_cell.length_c   1.000
_cell.angle_alpha   90.00
_cell.angle_beta   90.00
_cell.angle_gamma   90.00
#
_symmetry.space_group_name_H-M   'P 1'
#
loop_
_entity.id
_entity.type
_entity.pdbx_description
1 polymer ?
#
loop_
_entity_poly.entity_id
_entity_poly.type
_entity_poly.pdbx_seq_one_letter_code
_entity_poly.pdbx_strand_id
1 'polypeptide(L)'
;MIRQIASAWLIALAVMPGLSAEEELPPTGLEFATPTQLRGVPLAELPFAGFELPARVDLSEHMPRPGLQGRQNSCVAWVSAYAVKTYQEKIEQRYTLTTAGRPDWQRIFSPAFVYNQINQGRDGGATLIDALNLLSGRGSLAWAEMPYDVDNFTRMPSAEQLKAARRYRIAYWRQVNVNDQAELKAHLLAGYPIMIGAMVDESLYRLKPGTVWKRSGGKSLGG
;
A
#
# COMPACT_ATOMS: atom_id res chain seq x y z
N MET A 1 68.59 -40.36 -12.81
CA MET A 1 67.88 -41.61 -12.49
C MET A 1 66.53 -41.26 -11.87
N ILE A 2 65.42 -41.58 -12.57
CA ILE A 2 64.02 -41.74 -12.08
C ILE A 2 63.33 -40.44 -11.57
N ARG A 3 62.57 -39.69 -12.39
CA ARG A 3 61.22 -39.88 -13.02
C ARG A 3 60.17 -39.01 -12.31
N GLN A 4 59.67 -38.01 -13.04
CA GLN A 4 58.49 -37.21 -12.73
C GLN A 4 57.24 -38.10 -12.57
N ILE A 5 56.38 -37.73 -11.62
CA ILE A 5 54.97 -38.15 -11.60
C ILE A 5 54.13 -36.88 -11.64
N ALA A 6 53.55 -36.62 -12.80
CA ALA A 6 52.49 -35.63 -12.99
C ALA A 6 51.17 -36.25 -12.53
N SER A 7 50.48 -35.61 -11.59
CA SER A 7 49.11 -35.92 -11.21
C SER A 7 48.19 -34.89 -11.88
N ALA A 8 47.53 -35.32 -12.95
CA ALA A 8 46.43 -34.59 -13.57
C ALA A 8 45.15 -34.85 -12.76
N TRP A 9 44.56 -33.80 -12.20
CA TRP A 9 43.22 -33.85 -11.63
C TRP A 9 42.23 -33.26 -12.62
N LEU A 10 41.43 -34.13 -13.25
CA LEU A 10 40.22 -33.73 -13.98
C LEU A 10 39.16 -33.32 -12.95
N ILE A 11 38.95 -32.02 -12.76
CA ILE A 11 37.77 -31.51 -12.06
C ILE A 11 36.65 -31.39 -13.09
N ALA A 12 35.82 -32.43 -13.18
CA ALA A 12 34.51 -32.32 -13.80
C ALA A 12 33.59 -31.57 -12.83
N LEU A 13 33.56 -30.23 -12.92
CA LEU A 13 32.54 -29.45 -12.22
C LEU A 13 31.27 -29.50 -13.07
N ALA A 14 30.32 -30.33 -12.64
CA ALA A 14 28.98 -30.38 -13.18
C ALA A 14 28.37 -28.97 -13.15
N VAL A 15 27.97 -28.46 -14.30
CA VAL A 15 27.08 -27.30 -14.38
C VAL A 15 25.75 -27.77 -13.77
N MET A 16 25.53 -27.43 -12.50
CA MET A 16 24.20 -27.55 -11.93
C MET A 16 23.32 -26.56 -12.68
N PRO A 17 22.23 -27.00 -13.34
CA PRO A 17 21.26 -26.06 -13.85
C PRO A 17 20.78 -25.25 -12.64
N GLY A 18 20.96 -23.93 -12.71
CA GLY A 18 20.46 -23.03 -11.68
C GLY A 18 18.99 -23.34 -11.48
N LEU A 19 18.60 -23.69 -10.25
CA LEU A 19 17.23 -23.57 -9.82
C LEU A 19 16.88 -22.09 -9.95
N SER A 20 16.26 -21.73 -11.07
CA SER A 20 15.47 -20.52 -11.17
C SER A 20 14.38 -20.67 -10.12
N ALA A 21 14.56 -20.07 -8.94
CA ALA A 21 13.46 -19.84 -8.04
C ALA A 21 12.44 -19.02 -8.85
N GLU A 22 11.31 -19.62 -9.17
CA GLU A 22 10.18 -18.90 -9.71
C GLU A 22 9.84 -17.83 -8.67
N GLU A 23 10.08 -16.56 -9.01
CA GLU A 23 9.86 -15.44 -8.10
C GLU A 23 8.38 -15.42 -7.75
N GLU A 24 8.04 -15.94 -6.56
CA GLU A 24 6.66 -16.04 -6.11
C GLU A 24 6.08 -14.63 -6.06
N LEU A 25 5.06 -14.38 -6.88
CA LEU A 25 4.49 -13.05 -7.03
C LEU A 25 3.98 -12.57 -5.66
N PRO A 26 4.33 -11.34 -5.23
CA PRO A 26 3.87 -10.79 -3.96
C PRO A 26 2.36 -10.95 -3.81
N PRO A 27 1.85 -11.31 -2.63
CA PRO A 27 0.44 -11.63 -2.49
C PRO A 27 -0.42 -10.36 -2.40
N THR A 28 -1.72 -10.56 -2.53
CA THR A 28 -2.76 -9.52 -2.50
C THR A 28 -3.63 -9.68 -1.24
N GLY A 29 -4.39 -8.66 -0.86
CA GLY A 29 -5.02 -8.63 0.46
C GLY A 29 -6.25 -7.72 0.58
N LEU A 30 -6.80 -7.27 -0.54
CA LEU A 30 -8.07 -6.57 -0.57
C LEU A 30 -9.20 -7.60 -0.59
N GLU A 31 -10.03 -7.51 0.45
CA GLU A 31 -11.37 -8.05 0.40
C GLU A 31 -12.30 -6.96 -0.17
N PHE A 32 -12.98 -7.26 -1.28
CA PHE A 32 -13.92 -6.31 -1.87
C PHE A 32 -15.17 -6.17 -0.99
N ALA A 33 -15.52 -4.93 -0.68
CA ALA A 33 -16.79 -4.65 -0.02
C ALA A 33 -17.96 -5.12 -0.87
N THR A 34 -18.95 -5.73 -0.23
CA THR A 34 -20.19 -6.13 -0.89
C THR A 34 -20.97 -4.90 -1.37
N PRO A 35 -21.84 -5.03 -2.39
CA PRO A 35 -22.71 -3.94 -2.83
C PRO A 35 -23.57 -3.36 -1.69
N THR A 36 -23.97 -4.18 -0.72
CA THR A 36 -24.73 -3.73 0.45
C THR A 36 -23.89 -2.86 1.38
N GLN A 37 -22.65 -3.24 1.66
CA GLN A 37 -21.73 -2.41 2.44
C GLN A 37 -21.47 -1.08 1.71
N LEU A 38 -21.28 -1.12 0.38
CA LEU A 38 -21.05 0.09 -0.40
C LEU A 38 -22.26 1.04 -0.38
N ARG A 39 -23.49 0.54 -0.53
CA ARG A 39 -24.70 1.39 -0.44
C ARG A 39 -24.85 2.09 0.91
N GLY A 40 -24.26 1.55 1.98
CA GLY A 40 -24.29 2.14 3.31
C GLY A 40 -23.36 3.35 3.50
N VAL A 41 -22.47 3.62 2.55
CA VAL A 41 -21.56 4.77 2.63
C VAL A 41 -22.09 5.92 1.77
N PRO A 42 -22.19 7.14 2.32
CA PRO A 42 -22.60 8.29 1.53
C PRO A 42 -21.56 8.64 0.45
N LEU A 43 -22.05 9.20 -0.66
CA LEU A 43 -21.20 9.79 -1.68
C LEU A 43 -20.50 11.06 -1.15
N ALA A 44 -19.34 11.35 -1.72
CA ALA A 44 -18.59 12.56 -1.45
C ALA A 44 -19.31 13.75 -2.07
N GLU A 45 -19.18 14.90 -1.42
CA GLU A 45 -19.64 16.16 -2.01
C GLU A 45 -18.66 16.56 -3.12
N LEU A 46 -19.21 17.03 -4.24
CA LEU A 46 -18.41 17.51 -5.37
C LEU A 46 -17.65 18.77 -4.96
N PRO A 47 -16.30 18.74 -4.94
CA PRO A 47 -15.54 19.94 -4.68
C PRO A 47 -15.67 20.90 -5.86
N PHE A 48 -15.58 22.20 -5.57
CA PHE A 48 -15.53 23.19 -6.63
C PHE A 48 -14.26 22.99 -7.47
N ALA A 49 -14.43 22.68 -8.75
CA ALA A 49 -13.32 22.36 -9.66
C ALA A 49 -13.04 23.45 -10.71
N GLY A 50 -13.68 24.62 -10.56
CA GLY A 50 -13.66 25.67 -11.59
C GLY A 50 -14.53 25.32 -12.81
N PHE A 51 -14.39 26.11 -13.87
CA PHE A 51 -15.11 25.90 -15.14
C PHE A 51 -14.41 24.90 -16.07
N GLU A 52 -13.10 24.71 -15.91
CA GLU A 52 -12.30 23.79 -16.71
C GLU A 52 -11.30 23.05 -15.82
N LEU A 53 -11.22 21.73 -16.00
CA LEU A 53 -10.25 20.88 -15.32
C LEU A 53 -8.89 20.94 -16.04
N PRO A 54 -7.76 21.00 -15.31
CA PRO A 54 -6.45 20.96 -15.93
C PRO A 54 -6.18 19.61 -16.60
N ALA A 55 -5.30 19.61 -17.60
CA ALA A 55 -4.94 18.41 -18.35
C ALA A 55 -4.21 17.36 -17.49
N ARG A 56 -3.56 17.77 -16.40
CA ARG A 56 -2.83 16.90 -15.47
C ARG A 56 -2.92 17.42 -14.04
N VAL A 57 -3.15 16.49 -13.12
CA VAL A 57 -2.97 16.69 -11.67
C VAL A 57 -2.06 15.57 -11.17
N ASP A 58 -1.11 15.90 -10.31
CA ASP A 58 -0.15 14.95 -9.76
C ASP A 58 0.08 15.26 -8.28
N LEU A 59 -0.35 14.35 -7.40
CA LEU A 59 -0.20 14.50 -5.95
C LEU A 59 1.04 13.79 -5.41
N SER A 60 1.84 13.15 -6.28
CA SER A 60 2.91 12.23 -5.86
C SER A 60 4.04 12.91 -5.09
N GLU A 61 4.33 14.19 -5.32
CA GLU A 61 5.33 14.95 -4.55
C GLU A 61 4.96 15.09 -3.06
N HIS A 62 3.67 14.93 -2.75
CA HIS A 62 3.13 14.99 -1.39
C HIS A 62 3.00 13.62 -0.73
N MET A 63 3.17 12.54 -1.48
CA MET A 63 3.11 11.17 -0.97
C MET A 63 4.46 10.75 -0.35
N PRO A 64 4.47 9.78 0.57
CA PRO A 64 5.71 9.08 0.90
C PRO A 64 6.21 8.33 -0.33
N ARG A 65 7.52 8.05 -0.36
CA ARG A 65 8.09 7.16 -1.38
C ARG A 65 7.36 5.81 -1.34
N PRO A 66 7.16 5.13 -2.47
CA PRO A 66 6.59 3.79 -2.47
C PRO A 66 7.36 2.85 -1.52
N GLY A 67 6.62 2.11 -0.69
CA GLY A 67 7.20 1.08 0.18
C GLY A 67 6.84 -0.33 -0.29
N LEU A 68 7.13 -1.33 0.55
CA LEU A 68 7.02 -2.75 0.21
C LEU A 68 6.21 -3.49 1.29
N GLN A 69 5.03 -3.99 0.93
CA GLN A 69 4.23 -4.83 1.84
C GLN A 69 4.89 -6.19 2.12
N GLY A 70 5.76 -6.64 1.21
CA GLY A 70 6.38 -7.95 1.28
C GLY A 70 5.36 -9.05 1.07
N ARG A 71 5.42 -10.11 1.88
CA ARG A 71 4.61 -11.32 1.75
C ARG A 71 3.34 -11.34 2.61
N GLN A 72 2.99 -10.21 3.22
CA GLN A 72 1.80 -10.07 4.04
C GLN A 72 0.66 -9.49 3.20
N ASN A 73 -0.58 -9.92 3.45
CA ASN A 73 -1.78 -9.51 2.69
C ASN A 73 -2.32 -8.14 3.14
N SER A 74 -1.44 -7.16 3.26
CA SER A 74 -1.71 -5.89 3.95
C SER A 74 -1.88 -4.68 3.03
N CYS A 75 -2.08 -4.88 1.71
CA CYS A 75 -2.17 -3.79 0.71
C CYS A 75 -3.17 -2.69 1.13
N VAL A 76 -4.29 -3.06 1.75
CA VAL A 76 -5.31 -2.14 2.30
C VAL A 76 -4.75 -1.22 3.38
N ALA A 77 -3.91 -1.71 4.28
CA ALA A 77 -3.28 -0.88 5.30
C ALA A 77 -2.16 -0.02 4.73
N TRP A 78 -1.46 -0.50 3.70
CA TRP A 78 -0.46 0.28 2.98
C TRP A 78 -1.07 1.47 2.25
N VAL A 79 -2.18 1.28 1.54
CA VAL A 79 -2.85 2.41 0.87
C VAL A 79 -3.49 3.36 1.88
N SER A 80 -4.18 2.85 2.90
CA SER A 80 -4.93 3.70 3.84
C SER A 80 -4.05 4.43 4.85
N ALA A 81 -3.11 3.75 5.50
CA ALA A 81 -2.23 4.36 6.50
C ALA A 81 -0.97 4.92 5.85
N TYR A 82 -0.17 4.06 5.21
CA TYR A 82 1.14 4.48 4.74
C TYR A 82 1.05 5.55 3.66
N ALA A 83 0.22 5.40 2.63
CA ALA A 83 0.09 6.42 1.59
C ALA A 83 -0.83 7.57 2.01
N VAL A 84 -2.14 7.32 2.14
CA VAL A 84 -3.14 8.39 2.22
C VAL A 84 -3.12 9.10 3.57
N LYS A 85 -3.01 8.39 4.70
CA LYS A 85 -2.95 9.06 6.01
C LYS A 85 -1.67 9.88 6.18
N THR A 86 -0.53 9.37 5.72
CA THR A 86 0.73 10.14 5.67
C THR A 86 0.60 11.39 4.80
N TYR A 87 0.01 11.26 3.61
CA TYR A 87 -0.26 12.41 2.74
C TYR A 87 -1.12 13.45 3.45
N GLN A 88 -2.24 13.04 4.05
CA GLN A 88 -3.15 13.94 4.75
C GLN A 88 -2.41 14.74 5.83
N GLU A 89 -1.67 14.06 6.68
CA GLU A 89 -0.96 14.68 7.80
C GLU A 89 0.20 15.56 7.31
N LYS A 90 0.87 15.20 6.21
CA LYS A 90 1.85 16.08 5.54
C LYS A 90 1.23 17.40 5.14
N ILE A 91 0.06 17.37 4.49
CA ILE A 91 -0.64 18.57 4.02
C ILE A 91 -1.11 19.42 5.21
N GLU A 92 -1.73 18.79 6.21
CA GLU A 92 -2.26 19.48 7.39
C GLU A 92 -1.17 20.12 8.26
N GLN A 93 -0.07 19.40 8.50
CA GLN A 93 1.01 19.83 9.38
C GLN A 93 2.16 20.53 8.65
N ARG A 94 2.14 20.56 7.31
CA ARG A 94 3.16 21.19 6.45
C ARG A 94 4.58 20.69 6.69
N TYR A 95 4.75 19.41 7.03
CA TYR A 95 6.07 18.83 7.29
C TYR A 95 6.70 18.16 6.06
N THR A 96 7.99 17.85 6.16
CA THR A 96 8.70 16.99 5.19
C THR A 96 8.58 15.52 5.59
N LEU A 97 8.48 14.64 4.60
CA LEU A 97 8.44 13.18 4.78
C LEU A 97 9.83 12.53 4.75
N THR A 98 10.87 13.33 4.53
CA THR A 98 12.25 12.88 4.48
C THR A 98 13.14 13.78 5.32
N THR A 99 14.15 13.15 5.91
CA THR A 99 15.22 13.79 6.68
C THR A 99 16.54 13.18 6.21
N ALA A 100 17.49 14.02 5.76
CA ALA A 100 18.77 13.58 5.19
C ALA A 100 18.64 12.52 4.06
N GLY A 101 17.65 12.70 3.18
CA GLY A 101 17.41 11.80 2.05
C GLY A 101 16.76 10.45 2.40
N ARG A 102 16.45 10.21 3.68
CA ARG A 102 15.80 8.98 4.17
C ARG A 102 14.36 9.27 4.59
N PRO A 103 13.45 8.27 4.59
CA PRO A 103 12.11 8.42 5.12
C PRO A 103 12.13 8.85 6.60
N ASP A 104 11.31 9.84 6.95
CA ASP A 104 11.11 10.26 8.33
C ASP A 104 10.02 9.39 8.97
N TRP A 105 10.44 8.32 9.64
CA TRP A 105 9.54 7.35 10.27
C TRP A 105 8.70 7.92 11.40
N GLN A 106 8.98 9.14 11.90
CA GLN A 106 8.13 9.83 12.87
C GLN A 106 6.92 10.52 12.21
N ARG A 107 6.95 10.67 10.87
CA ARG A 107 5.93 11.38 10.08
C ARG A 107 5.24 10.52 9.03
N ILE A 108 5.72 9.28 8.85
CA ILE A 108 5.10 8.29 7.97
C ILE A 108 4.27 7.34 8.83
N PHE A 109 3.04 7.05 8.42
CA PHE A 109 2.11 6.25 9.21
C PHE A 109 2.27 4.75 8.99
N SER A 110 1.99 3.99 10.05
CA SER A 110 2.21 2.54 10.11
C SER A 110 1.07 1.73 9.47
N PRO A 111 1.35 0.89 8.46
CA PRO A 111 0.41 -0.14 8.03
C PRO A 111 0.09 -1.14 9.14
N ALA A 112 1.07 -1.52 9.97
CA ALA A 112 0.86 -2.53 11.01
C ALA A 112 -0.16 -2.08 12.08
N PHE A 113 -0.21 -0.78 12.39
CA PHE A 113 -1.26 -0.27 13.27
C PHE A 113 -2.64 -0.58 12.71
N VAL A 114 -2.87 -0.38 11.41
CA VAL A 114 -4.18 -0.63 10.81
C VAL A 114 -4.41 -2.13 10.60
N TYR A 115 -3.50 -2.82 9.90
CA TYR A 115 -3.71 -4.19 9.46
C TYR A 115 -3.95 -5.16 10.62
N ASN A 116 -3.10 -5.10 11.65
CA ASN A 116 -3.13 -6.05 12.76
C ASN A 116 -4.43 -5.99 13.58
N GLN A 117 -5.18 -4.88 13.46
CA GLN A 117 -6.45 -4.68 14.15
C GLN A 117 -7.68 -5.08 13.31
N ILE A 118 -7.56 -5.20 11.99
CA ILE A 118 -8.69 -5.45 11.08
C ILE A 118 -8.64 -6.79 10.35
N ASN A 119 -7.49 -7.48 10.41
CA ASN A 119 -7.27 -8.76 9.71
C ASN A 119 -7.91 -9.98 10.39
N GLN A 120 -8.72 -9.78 11.44
CA GLN A 120 -9.43 -10.84 12.17
C GLN A 120 -8.49 -11.90 12.79
N GLY A 121 -7.23 -11.54 13.06
CA GLY A 121 -6.23 -12.42 13.66
C GLY A 121 -5.55 -13.39 12.69
N ARG A 122 -5.77 -13.25 11.38
CA ARG A 122 -5.13 -14.05 10.32
C ARG A 122 -4.58 -13.15 9.22
N ASP A 123 -3.63 -13.64 8.44
CA ASP A 123 -3.13 -12.90 7.27
C ASP A 123 -4.06 -13.09 6.05
N GLY A 124 -5.33 -12.70 6.21
CA GLY A 124 -6.40 -12.96 5.23
C GLY A 124 -6.71 -11.79 4.30
N GLY A 125 -6.10 -10.62 4.52
CA GLY A 125 -6.55 -9.38 3.91
C GLY A 125 -7.56 -8.61 4.78
N ALA A 126 -8.09 -7.53 4.21
CA ALA A 126 -9.09 -6.68 4.85
C ALA A 126 -9.87 -5.87 3.80
N THR A 127 -10.98 -5.24 4.21
CA THR A 127 -11.69 -4.29 3.34
C THR A 127 -11.18 -2.85 3.54
N LEU A 128 -11.25 -2.01 2.49
CA LEU A 128 -11.00 -0.57 2.62
C LEU A 128 -11.96 0.09 3.63
N ILE A 129 -13.18 -0.43 3.76
CA ILE A 129 -14.19 0.06 4.71
C ILE A 129 -13.72 -0.15 6.15
N ASP A 130 -13.17 -1.33 6.48
CA ASP A 130 -12.67 -1.62 7.82
C ASP A 130 -11.49 -0.73 8.19
N ALA A 131 -10.56 -0.52 7.24
CA ALA A 131 -9.44 0.39 7.44
C ALA A 131 -9.90 1.84 7.68
N LEU A 132 -10.83 2.34 6.86
CA LEU A 132 -11.36 3.70 7.00
C LEU A 132 -12.19 3.88 8.28
N ASN A 133 -12.96 2.87 8.69
CA ASN A 133 -13.67 2.85 9.97
C ASN A 133 -12.70 2.86 11.15
N LEU A 134 -11.61 2.09 11.09
CA LEU A 134 -10.56 2.11 12.10
C LEU A 134 -9.89 3.48 12.17
N LEU A 135 -9.51 4.07 11.04
CA LEU A 135 -8.91 5.40 11.00
C LEU A 135 -9.86 6.47 11.57
N SER A 136 -11.17 6.36 11.32
CA SER A 136 -12.17 7.28 11.87
C SER A 136 -12.37 7.09 13.37
N GLY A 137 -12.49 5.83 13.82
CA GLY A 137 -12.79 5.51 15.23
C GLY A 137 -11.58 5.58 16.16
N ARG A 138 -10.41 5.12 15.70
CA ARG A 138 -9.19 4.94 16.52
C ARG A 138 -8.01 5.81 16.07
N GLY A 139 -7.99 6.24 14.82
CA GLY A 139 -6.89 7.02 14.25
C GLY A 139 -5.77 6.12 13.77
N SER A 140 -4.53 6.59 13.87
CA SER A 140 -3.35 5.84 13.42
C SER A 140 -2.11 6.26 14.19
N LEU A 141 -0.96 5.63 13.94
CA LEU A 141 0.32 5.96 14.54
C LEU A 141 1.42 6.09 13.50
N ALA A 142 2.46 6.84 13.85
CA ALA A 142 3.67 6.88 13.05
C ALA A 142 4.36 5.50 13.05
N TRP A 143 5.08 5.21 11.98
CA TRP A 143 5.89 4.01 11.80
C TRP A 143 6.88 3.83 12.94
N ALA A 144 7.48 4.91 13.43
CA ALA A 144 8.40 4.88 14.57
C ALA A 144 7.73 4.39 15.87
N GLU A 145 6.42 4.60 16.04
CA GLU A 145 5.68 4.18 17.23
C GLU A 145 5.21 2.72 17.15
N MET A 146 4.87 2.25 15.95
CA MET A 146 4.50 0.85 15.69
C MET A 146 5.08 0.42 14.34
N PRO A 147 6.34 -0.04 14.28
CA PRO A 147 6.97 -0.41 13.02
C PRO A 147 6.23 -1.55 12.31
N TYR A 148 6.21 -1.50 10.98
CA TYR A 148 5.73 -2.61 10.18
C TYR A 148 6.70 -3.78 10.26
N ASP A 149 6.15 -4.97 10.49
CA ASP A 149 6.86 -6.22 10.49
C ASP A 149 6.10 -7.18 9.56
N VAL A 150 6.75 -7.56 8.46
CA VAL A 150 6.17 -8.44 7.45
C VAL A 150 5.87 -9.84 8.01
N ASP A 151 6.60 -10.23 9.06
CA ASP A 151 6.47 -11.50 9.76
C ASP A 151 5.40 -11.47 10.87
N ASN A 152 4.87 -10.29 11.21
CA ASN A 152 3.97 -10.13 12.35
C ASN A 152 2.73 -9.29 12.04
N PHE A 153 1.63 -10.01 11.80
CA PHE A 153 0.30 -9.43 11.58
C PHE A 153 -0.61 -9.51 12.82
N THR A 154 -0.14 -9.98 13.98
CA THR A 154 -0.98 -10.21 15.17
C THR A 154 -0.64 -9.32 16.36
N ARG A 155 0.49 -8.59 16.31
CA ARG A 155 0.86 -7.65 17.36
C ARG A 155 -0.15 -6.50 17.42
N MET A 156 -0.92 -6.46 18.50
CA MET A 156 -1.87 -5.39 18.80
C MET A 156 -1.17 -4.16 19.40
N PRO A 157 -1.70 -2.94 19.18
CA PRO A 157 -1.20 -1.75 19.86
C PRO A 157 -1.46 -1.79 21.37
N SER A 158 -0.55 -1.23 22.16
CA SER A 158 -0.73 -1.03 23.61
C SER A 158 -1.82 0.01 23.92
N ALA A 159 -2.20 0.11 25.19
CA ALA A 159 -3.16 1.14 25.64
C ALA A 159 -2.63 2.57 25.40
N GLU A 160 -1.34 2.80 25.61
CA GLU A 160 -0.67 4.08 25.34
C GLU A 160 -0.66 4.40 23.86
N GLN A 161 -0.34 3.41 23.02
CA GLN A 161 -0.39 3.53 21.55
C GLN A 161 -1.82 3.85 21.08
N LEU A 162 -2.84 3.17 21.60
CA LEU A 162 -4.23 3.47 21.31
C LEU A 162 -4.65 4.86 21.76
N LYS A 163 -4.13 5.35 22.90
CA LYS A 163 -4.37 6.72 23.37
C LYS A 163 -3.72 7.76 22.46
N ALA A 164 -2.46 7.54 22.06
CA ALA A 164 -1.72 8.40 21.15
C ALA A 164 -2.39 8.47 19.76
N ALA A 165 -2.92 7.35 19.26
CA ALA A 165 -3.52 7.28 17.94
C ALA A 165 -4.74 8.19 17.74
N ARG A 166 -5.47 8.49 18.82
CA ARG A 166 -6.73 9.28 18.78
C ARG A 166 -6.57 10.67 18.15
N ARG A 167 -5.38 11.26 18.23
CA ARG A 167 -5.09 12.58 17.64
C ARG A 167 -5.09 12.57 16.11
N TYR A 168 -4.90 11.38 15.52
CA TYR A 168 -4.77 11.19 14.08
C TYR A 168 -6.03 10.57 13.46
N ARG A 169 -7.18 10.69 14.13
CA ARG A 169 -8.46 10.27 13.57
C ARG A 169 -8.79 11.09 12.33
N ILE A 170 -9.29 10.42 11.30
CA ILE A 170 -9.90 11.12 10.18
C ILE A 170 -11.30 11.58 10.59
N ALA A 171 -11.70 12.77 10.13
CA ALA A 171 -13.01 13.31 10.48
C ALA A 171 -14.15 12.47 9.87
N TYR A 172 -14.00 12.13 8.59
CA TYR A 172 -14.94 11.29 7.84
C TYR A 172 -14.28 10.70 6.60
N TRP A 173 -14.99 9.78 5.96
CA TRP A 173 -14.66 9.22 4.65
C TRP A 173 -15.95 9.00 3.86
N ARG A 174 -15.84 8.98 2.54
CA ARG A 174 -16.97 8.90 1.60
C ARG A 174 -16.58 8.08 0.37
N GLN A 175 -17.58 7.64 -0.37
CA GLN A 175 -17.36 7.06 -1.70
C GLN A 175 -17.40 8.14 -2.77
N VAL A 176 -16.59 7.97 -3.80
CA VAL A 176 -16.69 8.75 -5.04
C VAL A 176 -17.50 7.97 -6.07
N ASN A 177 -18.20 8.66 -6.95
CA ASN A 177 -18.85 8.03 -8.09
C ASN A 177 -17.80 7.63 -9.13
N VAL A 178 -17.43 6.34 -9.12
CA VAL A 178 -16.42 5.80 -10.03
C VAL A 178 -16.80 5.88 -11.53
N ASN A 179 -18.08 6.11 -11.83
CA ASN A 179 -18.55 6.26 -13.21
C ASN A 179 -18.46 7.71 -13.70
N ASP A 180 -18.20 8.68 -12.82
CA ASP A 180 -18.06 10.09 -13.17
C ASP A 180 -16.59 10.50 -13.16
N GLN A 181 -15.98 10.49 -14.35
CA GLN A 181 -14.56 10.88 -14.48
C GLN A 181 -14.31 12.35 -14.14
N ALA A 182 -15.29 13.24 -14.28
CA ALA A 182 -15.14 14.65 -13.94
C ALA A 182 -15.09 14.81 -12.43
N GLU A 183 -15.96 14.11 -11.69
CA GLU A 183 -15.92 14.04 -10.22
C GLU A 183 -14.57 13.52 -9.71
N LEU A 184 -14.07 12.39 -10.25
CA LEU A 184 -12.79 11.84 -9.82
C LEU A 184 -11.65 12.85 -10.01
N LYS A 185 -11.63 13.53 -11.16
CA LYS A 185 -10.63 14.57 -11.47
C LYS A 185 -10.79 15.80 -10.58
N ALA A 186 -12.02 16.20 -10.25
CA ALA A 186 -12.31 17.31 -9.35
C ALA A 186 -11.78 17.03 -7.94
N HIS A 187 -11.96 15.82 -7.41
CA HIS A 187 -11.38 15.43 -6.12
C HIS A 187 -9.86 15.46 -6.12
N LEU A 188 -9.21 14.94 -7.17
CA LEU A 188 -7.75 15.01 -7.29
C LEU A 188 -7.26 16.45 -7.37
N LEU A 189 -7.94 17.30 -8.15
CA LEU A 189 -7.63 18.73 -8.26
C LEU A 189 -7.75 19.45 -6.92
N ALA A 190 -8.76 19.10 -6.12
CA ALA A 190 -8.95 19.60 -4.77
C ALA A 190 -7.93 19.03 -3.76
N GLY A 191 -7.00 18.19 -4.19
CA GLY A 191 -5.97 17.61 -3.35
C GLY A 191 -6.44 16.44 -2.49
N TYR A 192 -7.53 15.76 -2.88
CA TYR A 192 -8.03 14.56 -2.21
C TYR A 192 -7.62 13.30 -2.97
N PRO A 193 -6.67 12.50 -2.44
CA PRO A 193 -6.33 11.21 -3.02
C PRO A 193 -7.52 10.25 -2.95
N ILE A 194 -7.72 9.48 -4.02
CA ILE A 194 -8.75 8.45 -4.10
C ILE A 194 -8.09 7.08 -3.92
N MET A 195 -8.51 6.34 -2.90
CA MET A 195 -8.10 4.95 -2.75
C MET A 195 -8.94 4.07 -3.68
N ILE A 196 -8.27 3.21 -4.43
CA ILE A 196 -8.92 2.25 -5.33
C ILE A 196 -8.62 0.83 -4.89
N GLY A 197 -9.60 -0.04 -5.08
CA GLY A 197 -9.42 -1.48 -5.05
C GLY A 197 -9.49 -2.03 -6.48
N ALA A 198 -8.54 -2.89 -6.86
CA ALA A 198 -8.47 -3.43 -8.21
C ALA A 198 -8.11 -4.91 -8.16
N MET A 199 -8.76 -5.70 -9.02
CA MET A 199 -8.29 -7.05 -9.32
C MET A 199 -7.02 -6.94 -10.16
N VAL A 200 -5.96 -7.61 -9.74
CA VAL A 200 -4.66 -7.60 -10.40
C VAL A 200 -4.35 -8.96 -11.03
N ASP A 201 -3.45 -8.94 -12.01
CA ASP A 201 -3.06 -10.13 -12.77
C ASP A 201 -1.56 -10.15 -13.08
N GLU A 202 -1.08 -11.24 -13.65
CA GLU A 202 0.33 -11.41 -14.02
C GLU A 202 0.87 -10.29 -14.91
N SER A 203 0.03 -9.70 -15.77
CA SER A 203 0.45 -8.61 -16.66
C SER A 203 0.78 -7.33 -15.90
N LEU A 204 0.09 -7.06 -14.79
CA LEU A 204 0.43 -5.95 -13.90
C LEU A 204 1.75 -6.22 -13.16
N TYR A 205 1.96 -7.43 -12.64
CA TYR A 205 3.19 -7.78 -11.93
C TYR A 205 4.44 -7.71 -12.82
N ARG A 206 4.28 -8.04 -14.11
CA ARG A 206 5.36 -8.01 -15.10
C ARG A 206 5.46 -6.68 -15.85
N LEU A 207 4.76 -5.64 -15.37
CA LEU A 207 4.72 -4.33 -16.03
C LEU A 207 6.11 -3.68 -16.03
N LYS A 208 6.52 -3.15 -17.18
CA LYS A 208 7.85 -2.55 -17.35
C LYS A 208 7.82 -1.05 -17.02
N PRO A 209 8.95 -0.47 -16.56
CA PRO A 209 9.06 0.98 -16.38
C PRO A 209 8.65 1.74 -17.65
N GLY A 210 7.89 2.84 -17.47
CA GLY A 210 7.40 3.66 -18.58
C GLY A 210 6.21 3.08 -19.35
N THR A 211 5.64 1.96 -18.90
CA THR A 211 4.44 1.38 -19.51
C THR A 211 3.20 1.55 -18.61
N VAL A 212 2.03 1.57 -19.23
CA VAL A 212 0.73 1.71 -18.54
C VAL A 212 -0.01 0.38 -18.67
N TRP A 213 -0.51 -0.14 -17.55
CA TRP A 213 -1.39 -1.29 -17.56
C TRP A 213 -2.76 -0.89 -18.14
N LYS A 214 -3.06 -1.37 -19.35
CA LYS A 214 -4.25 -0.96 -20.13
C LYS A 214 -5.35 -2.02 -20.18
N ARG A 215 -5.00 -3.29 -19.99
CA ARG A 215 -5.92 -4.43 -20.08
C ARG A 215 -5.35 -5.58 -19.28
N SER A 216 -6.25 -6.43 -18.80
CA SER A 216 -5.87 -7.63 -18.09
C SER A 216 -5.14 -8.63 -18.99
N GLY A 217 -4.24 -9.41 -18.39
CA GLY A 217 -3.47 -10.43 -19.09
C GLY A 217 -2.88 -11.47 -18.15
N GLY A 218 -2.96 -12.74 -18.55
CA GLY A 218 -2.53 -13.86 -17.73
C GLY A 218 -3.55 -14.22 -16.64
N LYS A 219 -3.06 -14.87 -15.57
CA LYS A 219 -3.90 -15.32 -14.46
C LYS A 219 -4.26 -14.15 -13.54
N SER A 220 -5.50 -14.13 -13.07
CA SER A 220 -5.94 -13.25 -11.97
C SER A 220 -5.29 -13.69 -10.65
N LEU A 221 -4.80 -12.72 -9.88
CA LEU A 221 -4.00 -12.93 -8.67
C LEU A 221 -4.69 -12.39 -7.39
N GLY A 222 -5.96 -11.98 -7.51
CA GLY A 222 -6.71 -11.36 -6.41
C GLY A 222 -6.67 -9.83 -6.48
N GLY A 223 -7.04 -9.17 -5.40
CA GLY A 223 -6.95 -7.71 -5.23
C GLY A 223 -6.28 -7.37 -3.92
#